data_AF-A0A6P2BXF4-F1
#
_entry.id   AF-A0A6P2BXF4-F1
#
_cell.length_a   1.000
_cell.length_b   1.000
_cell.length_c   1.000
_cell.angle_alpha   90.00
_cell.angle_beta   90.00
_cell.angle_gamma   90.00
#
_symmetry.space_group_name_H-M   'P 1'
#
loop_
_entity.id
_entity.type
_entity.pdbx_description
1 polymer ?
#
loop_
_entity_poly.entity_id
_entity_poly.type
_entity_poly.pdbx_seq_one_letter_code
_entity_poly.pdbx_strand_id
1 'polypeptide(L)'
;MSLPADCVRTGSRLVAFEETARDVRVELAGGAELRGDLLIGADGLRSATRKQLMGEREARFTGVVVWRGLIPRQQVPQRYDAKIMAWFGPRCHVLLYPLRHDRHPDSVYSLSAFVPAAEVHLESWTASGDLADLHASLTDACPALRELLGLMDRALITPIYFRDPLDHWGSDRVVLLGDAAHPAPPSAGQGAGMALEDAVMLAACLRRAGPGHEPEALREYVFRRKARTTRMLESSRVNLRNSQTSDPVQVQARNGYYRGLERLSPAGPPMQEWLLAHDPVAAAEQPAAEFSRRLAVPANPMRRPEARRAFNRWRTALTGEHRAAGWLGERRGYAEFARRELLFADASLPAVSVDCDGTAALRTPPAPASDAPVAREYPRAPVIVSGECAGGGLALGLALALRDGGPHDRMPAGIHVVSPFCDLALSPEHPSLAAHTDPWFNAIVLVQLAACYLHDADPGQPLVSPVRGDLSGVPPLLIQAAEPEALFPQAEALAGRAGDAGVPVTFRPVADSVHSFVLFDFLPETGRALAEFGAFARTVLANHPVD
;
A
#
# COMPACT_ATOMS: atom_id res chain seq x y z
N MET A 1 13.43 34.44 -16.29
CA MET A 1 12.46 35.55 -16.44
C MET A 1 11.92 35.88 -15.05
N SER A 2 12.00 37.15 -14.62
CA SER A 2 11.26 37.62 -13.45
C SER A 2 9.79 37.80 -13.84
N LEU A 3 8.86 37.44 -12.96
CA LEU A 3 7.45 37.80 -13.14
C LEU A 3 7.31 39.33 -13.21
N PRO A 4 6.43 39.88 -14.05
CA PRO A 4 6.12 41.31 -14.04
C PRO A 4 5.72 41.78 -12.63
N ALA A 5 6.17 42.97 -12.24
CA ALA A 5 5.99 43.48 -10.86
C ALA A 5 4.52 43.66 -10.47
N ASP A 6 3.65 43.86 -11.46
CA ASP A 6 2.20 44.01 -11.37
C ASP A 6 1.44 42.68 -11.23
N CYS A 7 2.08 41.53 -11.43
CA CYS A 7 1.43 40.22 -11.28
C CYS A 7 1.18 39.80 -9.82
N VAL A 8 1.81 40.46 -8.84
CA VAL A 8 1.66 40.11 -7.41
C VAL A 8 1.14 41.31 -6.62
N ARG A 9 -0.03 41.15 -5.99
CA ARG A 9 -0.65 42.17 -5.12
C ARG A 9 -0.81 41.61 -3.71
N THR A 10 0.08 41.99 -2.79
CA THR A 10 -0.03 41.61 -1.37
C THR A 10 -1.10 42.44 -0.65
N GLY A 11 -1.52 42.01 0.54
CA GLY A 11 -2.58 42.70 1.29
C GLY A 11 -3.96 42.67 0.63
N SER A 12 -4.12 41.83 -0.41
CA SER A 12 -5.35 41.69 -1.21
C SER A 12 -6.03 40.37 -0.85
N ARG A 13 -6.96 40.38 0.10
CA ARG A 13 -7.69 39.16 0.54
C ARG A 13 -9.00 39.03 -0.23
N LEU A 14 -9.20 37.93 -0.97
CA LEU A 14 -10.48 37.60 -1.58
C LEU A 14 -11.56 37.39 -0.51
N VAL A 15 -12.75 37.98 -0.70
CA VAL A 15 -13.91 37.83 0.19
C VAL A 15 -15.04 37.10 -0.53
N ALA A 16 -15.33 37.49 -1.77
CA ALA A 16 -16.35 36.88 -2.61
C ALA A 16 -15.95 36.95 -4.08
N PHE A 17 -16.61 36.18 -4.94
CA PHE A 17 -16.54 36.33 -6.38
C PHE A 17 -17.91 36.14 -7.05
N GLU A 18 -18.10 36.68 -8.24
CA GLU A 18 -19.27 36.41 -9.08
C GLU A 18 -18.79 35.90 -10.44
N GLU A 19 -19.30 34.74 -10.85
CA GLU A 19 -19.01 34.14 -12.15
C GLU A 19 -20.11 34.52 -13.14
N THR A 20 -19.71 34.97 -14.33
CA THR A 20 -20.59 35.16 -15.47
C THR A 20 -20.19 34.21 -16.61
N ALA A 21 -20.97 34.18 -17.69
CA ALA A 21 -20.60 33.40 -18.88
C ALA A 21 -19.27 33.85 -19.52
N ARG A 22 -18.77 35.06 -19.23
CA ARG A 22 -17.61 35.67 -19.88
C ARG A 22 -16.43 35.96 -18.96
N ASP A 23 -16.69 36.26 -17.69
CA ASP A 23 -15.68 36.71 -16.75
C ASP A 23 -15.99 36.26 -15.31
N VAL A 24 -15.01 36.46 -14.43
CA VAL A 24 -15.15 36.34 -12.98
C VAL A 24 -14.82 37.68 -12.36
N ARG A 25 -15.70 38.18 -11.50
CA ARG A 25 -15.50 39.38 -10.68
C ARG A 25 -15.10 38.95 -9.29
N VAL A 26 -14.05 39.54 -8.72
CA VAL A 26 -13.53 39.21 -7.40
C VAL A 26 -13.63 40.43 -6.49
N GLU A 27 -14.29 40.28 -5.36
CA GLU A 27 -14.34 41.29 -4.30
C GLU A 27 -13.21 41.05 -3.29
N LEU A 28 -12.41 42.09 -3.04
CA LEU A 28 -11.34 42.08 -2.06
C LEU A 28 -11.77 42.72 -0.75
N ALA A 29 -11.14 42.28 0.35
CA ALA A 29 -11.24 42.93 1.64
C ALA A 29 -10.74 44.38 1.52
N GLY A 30 -11.67 45.33 1.65
CA GLY A 30 -11.45 46.74 1.33
C GLY A 30 -12.38 47.29 0.24
N GLY A 31 -13.21 46.44 -0.37
CA GLY A 31 -14.25 46.82 -1.34
C GLY A 31 -13.75 47.01 -2.77
N ALA A 32 -12.47 46.77 -3.03
CA ALA A 32 -11.93 46.81 -4.39
C ALA A 32 -12.40 45.59 -5.19
N GLU A 33 -12.81 45.82 -6.44
CA GLU A 33 -13.21 44.76 -7.37
C GLU A 33 -12.12 44.52 -8.42
N LEU A 34 -11.88 43.24 -8.74
CA LEU A 34 -11.05 42.80 -9.86
C LEU A 34 -11.90 42.02 -10.86
N ARG A 35 -11.49 42.03 -12.12
CA ARG A 35 -12.09 41.18 -13.17
C ARG A 35 -11.01 40.39 -13.88
N GLY A 36 -11.34 39.16 -14.24
CA GLY A 36 -10.49 38.29 -15.07
C GLY A 36 -11.31 37.23 -15.78
N ASP A 37 -10.73 36.60 -16.80
CA ASP A 37 -11.41 35.54 -17.56
C ASP A 37 -11.61 34.27 -16.74
N LEU A 38 -10.71 34.05 -15.76
CA LEU A 38 -10.69 32.90 -14.86
C LEU A 38 -10.27 33.29 -13.43
N LEU A 39 -10.74 32.52 -12.47
CA LEU A 39 -10.29 32.54 -11.08
C LEU A 39 -9.70 31.19 -10.69
N ILE A 40 -8.42 31.19 -10.30
CA ILE A 40 -7.74 30.01 -9.76
C ILE A 40 -7.64 30.15 -8.24
N GLY A 41 -8.40 29.34 -7.51
CA GLY A 41 -8.36 29.26 -6.06
C GLY A 41 -7.14 28.44 -5.59
N ALA A 42 -6.04 29.13 -5.31
CA ALA A 42 -4.82 28.57 -4.72
C ALA A 42 -4.62 29.07 -3.26
N ASP A 43 -5.72 29.30 -2.55
CA ASP A 43 -5.83 29.94 -1.23
C ASP A 43 -5.85 28.93 -0.05
N GLY A 44 -5.41 27.70 -0.31
CA GLY A 44 -5.00 26.73 0.70
C GLY A 44 -6.11 26.05 1.51
N LEU A 45 -5.73 25.45 2.64
CA LEU A 45 -6.62 24.62 3.46
C LEU A 45 -7.91 25.35 3.90
N ARG A 46 -7.82 26.67 4.14
CA ARG A 46 -8.95 27.54 4.54
C ARG A 46 -9.52 28.36 3.37
N SER A 47 -9.41 27.82 2.15
CA SER A 47 -9.85 28.46 0.91
C SER A 47 -11.25 29.08 0.99
N ALA A 48 -11.32 30.39 0.75
CA ALA A 48 -12.54 31.15 0.56
C ALA A 48 -13.16 30.83 -0.80
N THR A 49 -12.34 30.61 -1.83
CA THR A 49 -12.83 30.22 -3.17
C THR A 49 -13.60 28.90 -3.11
N ARG A 50 -13.04 27.87 -2.47
CA ARG A 50 -13.71 26.58 -2.26
C ARG A 50 -14.99 26.75 -1.44
N LYS A 51 -14.93 27.53 -0.35
CA LYS A 51 -16.08 27.77 0.52
C LYS A 51 -17.26 28.34 -0.26
N GLN A 52 -17.01 29.29 -1.17
CA GLN A 52 -18.07 29.86 -1.98
C GLN A 52 -18.56 28.90 -3.08
N LEU A 53 -17.67 28.13 -3.72
CA LEU A 53 -18.07 27.15 -4.74
C LEU A 53 -18.90 25.99 -4.18
N MET A 54 -18.52 25.47 -3.00
CA MET A 54 -18.95 24.16 -2.50
C MET A 54 -19.76 24.23 -1.20
N GLY A 55 -19.92 25.44 -0.64
CA GLY A 55 -20.36 25.64 0.74
C GLY A 55 -19.26 25.34 1.76
N GLU A 56 -19.55 25.64 3.03
CA GLU A 56 -18.66 25.30 4.13
C GLU A 56 -18.73 23.79 4.39
N ARG A 57 -17.55 23.15 4.39
CA ARG A 57 -17.35 21.83 4.97
C ARG A 57 -16.20 21.96 5.94
N GLU A 58 -16.25 21.31 7.09
CA GLU A 58 -15.14 21.41 8.06
C GLU A 58 -13.91 20.62 7.61
N ALA A 59 -12.72 21.12 7.96
CA ALA A 59 -11.50 20.34 7.84
C ALA A 59 -11.48 19.29 8.96
N ARG A 60 -11.12 18.06 8.62
CA ARG A 60 -11.04 16.97 9.60
C ARG A 60 -9.73 17.06 10.36
N PHE A 61 -9.83 17.23 11.68
CA PHE A 61 -8.67 17.14 12.54
C PHE A 61 -8.19 15.68 12.63
N THR A 62 -6.89 15.45 12.51
CA THR A 62 -6.32 14.10 12.61
C THR A 62 -6.15 13.61 14.05
N GLY A 63 -6.28 14.50 15.04
CA GLY A 63 -5.87 14.21 16.42
C GLY A 63 -4.37 14.33 16.65
N VAL A 64 -3.60 14.74 15.64
CA VAL A 64 -2.14 14.83 15.67
C VAL A 64 -1.68 16.27 15.56
N VAL A 65 -0.69 16.63 16.36
CA VAL A 65 0.08 17.88 16.26
C VAL A 65 1.51 17.56 15.85
N VAL A 66 2.15 18.51 15.16
CA VAL A 66 3.56 18.41 14.77
C VAL A 66 4.36 19.52 15.38
N TRP A 67 5.37 19.13 16.14
CA TRP A 67 6.47 19.98 16.58
C TRP A 67 7.54 20.03 15.49
N ARG A 68 8.01 21.22 15.12
CA ARG A 68 9.08 21.43 14.14
C ARG A 68 10.18 22.29 14.74
N GLY A 69 11.36 21.69 14.92
CA GLY A 69 12.57 22.35 15.36
C GLY A 69 13.63 22.40 14.27
N LEU A 70 14.54 23.36 14.40
CA LEU A 70 15.78 23.40 13.63
C LEU A 70 16.95 23.23 14.59
N ILE A 71 17.89 22.34 14.26
CA ILE A 71 19.10 22.09 15.05
C ILE A 71 20.31 22.50 14.19
N PRO A 72 21.18 23.42 14.64
CA PRO A 72 22.42 23.74 13.93
C PRO A 72 23.24 22.48 13.65
N ARG A 73 23.70 22.28 12.41
CA ARG A 73 24.44 21.06 12.02
C ARG A 73 25.65 20.79 12.91
N GLN A 74 26.36 21.85 13.32
CA GLN A 74 27.54 21.75 14.20
C GLN A 74 27.25 21.18 15.60
N GLN A 75 25.99 21.22 16.05
CA GLN A 75 25.56 20.65 17.33
C GLN A 75 25.12 19.18 17.20
N VAL A 76 24.81 18.72 15.98
CA VAL A 76 24.37 17.35 15.74
C VAL A 76 25.56 16.40 15.83
N PRO A 77 25.51 15.36 16.69
CA PRO A 77 26.59 14.39 16.80
C PRO A 77 26.91 13.72 15.46
N GLN A 78 28.20 13.57 15.16
CA GLN A 78 28.67 13.05 13.86
C GLN A 78 28.06 11.70 13.45
N ARG A 79 27.66 10.85 14.40
CA ARG A 79 26.99 9.56 14.13
C ARG A 79 25.63 9.69 13.44
N TYR A 80 25.00 10.86 13.53
CA TYR A 80 23.73 11.20 12.88
C TYR A 80 23.93 12.01 11.60
N ASP A 81 25.18 12.34 11.26
CA ASP A 81 25.47 13.26 10.18
C ASP A 81 25.12 12.67 8.81
N ALA A 82 24.62 13.52 7.91
CA ALA A 82 24.13 13.21 6.56
C ALA A 82 23.00 12.16 6.46
N LYS A 83 22.29 11.86 7.56
CA LYS A 83 21.19 10.87 7.57
C LYS A 83 19.82 11.53 7.54
N ILE A 84 18.92 10.95 6.74
CA ILE A 84 17.47 11.05 6.95
C ILE A 84 17.11 9.91 7.90
N MET A 85 16.50 10.23 9.03
CA MET A 85 16.13 9.26 10.05
C MET A 85 14.65 9.39 10.39
N ALA A 86 14.03 8.25 10.64
CA ALA A 86 12.67 8.15 11.13
C ALA A 86 12.64 7.24 12.36
N TRP A 87 11.97 7.70 13.43
CA TRP A 87 11.69 6.90 14.61
C TRP A 87 10.18 6.72 14.70
N PHE A 88 9.74 5.47 14.82
CA PHE A 88 8.33 5.12 14.94
C PHE A 88 8.03 4.58 16.33
N GLY A 89 7.09 5.19 17.04
CA GLY A 89 6.64 4.78 18.36
C GLY A 89 5.13 4.58 18.41
N PRO A 90 4.59 4.02 19.51
CA PRO A 90 3.15 4.00 19.75
C PRO A 90 2.61 5.44 19.79
N ARG A 91 1.62 5.74 18.94
CA ARG A 91 0.96 7.05 18.81
C ARG A 91 1.85 8.23 18.37
N CYS A 92 3.15 8.02 18.14
CA CYS A 92 4.08 9.08 17.77
C CYS A 92 5.07 8.64 16.69
N HIS A 93 5.62 9.59 15.96
CA HIS A 93 6.81 9.36 15.14
C HIS A 93 7.62 10.64 15.00
N VAL A 94 8.93 10.50 14.78
CA VAL A 94 9.84 11.63 14.61
C VAL A 94 10.64 11.46 13.32
N LEU A 95 10.78 12.55 12.58
CA LEU A 95 11.62 12.63 11.39
C LEU A 95 12.77 13.61 11.65
N LEU A 96 13.98 13.25 11.23
CA LEU A 96 15.13 14.14 11.19
C LEU A 96 15.75 14.11 9.80
N TYR A 97 16.01 15.27 9.20
CA TYR A 97 16.71 15.36 7.91
C TYR A 97 17.50 16.67 7.79
N PRO A 98 18.65 16.67 7.10
CA PRO A 98 19.45 17.86 6.89
C PRO A 98 18.75 18.81 5.91
N LEU A 99 18.90 20.10 6.15
CA LEU A 99 18.53 21.19 5.26
C LEU A 99 19.80 21.93 4.83
N ARG A 100 19.83 22.32 3.55
CA ARG A 100 20.94 23.01 2.87
C ARG A 100 22.17 22.12 2.66
N HIS A 101 22.96 22.42 1.63
CA HIS A 101 24.14 21.63 1.25
C HIS A 101 25.15 21.54 2.40
N ASP A 102 25.91 20.44 2.44
CA ASP A 102 27.07 20.35 3.32
C ASP A 102 27.99 21.56 3.08
N ARG A 103 28.63 22.11 4.13
CA ARG A 103 29.48 23.32 4.08
C ARG A 103 28.78 24.69 4.02
N HIS A 104 27.44 24.78 3.95
CA HIS A 104 26.79 26.07 4.21
C HIS A 104 26.90 26.41 5.72
N PRO A 105 27.36 27.61 6.13
CA PRO A 105 27.51 27.97 7.54
C PRO A 105 26.19 27.88 8.31
N ASP A 106 25.07 28.18 7.63
CA ASP A 106 23.72 28.04 8.20
C ASP A 106 23.07 26.68 7.90
N SER A 107 23.84 25.60 7.75
CA SER A 107 23.29 24.26 7.60
C SER A 107 22.66 23.81 8.92
N VAL A 108 21.45 23.26 8.82
CA VAL A 108 20.63 22.85 9.97
C VAL A 108 19.99 21.50 9.70
N TYR A 109 19.55 20.82 10.73
CA TYR A 109 18.64 19.70 10.66
C TYR A 109 17.23 20.15 10.98
N SER A 110 16.25 19.69 10.21
CA SER A 110 14.84 19.78 10.56
C SER A 110 14.47 18.55 11.39
N LEU A 111 13.96 18.76 12.60
CA LEU A 111 13.34 17.72 13.41
C LEU A 111 11.83 17.95 13.44
N SER A 112 11.06 16.96 13.02
CA SER A 112 9.59 17.00 13.05
C SER A 112 9.04 15.86 13.91
N ALA A 113 8.43 16.17 15.04
CA ALA A 113 7.82 15.20 15.94
C ALA A 113 6.30 15.26 15.88
N PHE A 114 5.68 14.16 15.47
CA PHE A 114 4.24 14.01 15.36
C PHE A 114 3.72 13.27 16.60
N VAL A 115 2.91 13.96 17.40
CA VAL A 115 2.42 13.45 18.69
C VAL A 115 0.91 13.66 18.84
N PRO A 116 0.23 12.94 19.75
CA PRO A 116 -1.19 13.14 20.02
C PRO A 116 -1.46 14.56 20.53
N ALA A 117 -2.51 15.19 20.01
CA ALA A 117 -2.88 16.55 20.39
C ALA A 117 -3.30 16.69 21.86
N ALA A 118 -3.82 15.61 22.46
CA ALA A 118 -4.22 15.56 23.86
C ALA A 118 -3.03 15.61 24.84
N GLU A 119 -1.81 15.40 24.35
CA GLU A 119 -0.59 15.39 25.15
C GLU A 119 0.12 16.76 25.16
N VAL A 120 -0.53 17.82 24.65
CA VAL A 120 0.03 19.17 24.56
C VAL A 120 -0.92 20.24 25.10
N HIS A 121 -0.41 21.17 25.89
CA HIS A 121 -1.16 22.32 26.38
C HIS A 121 -1.19 23.45 25.35
N LEU A 122 -2.28 23.55 24.59
CA LEU A 122 -2.51 24.57 23.55
C LEU A 122 -2.99 25.94 24.11
N GLU A 123 -2.48 26.40 25.27
CA GLU A 123 -2.93 27.69 25.84
C GLU A 123 -2.33 28.93 25.15
N SER A 124 -1.40 28.75 24.21
CA SER A 124 -0.91 29.85 23.38
C SER A 124 -0.90 29.45 21.90
N TRP A 125 -1.76 30.08 21.10
CA TRP A 125 -1.61 30.09 19.64
C TRP A 125 -0.46 31.03 19.21
N THR A 126 0.63 31.08 19.98
CA THR A 126 1.90 31.58 19.51
C THR A 126 2.56 30.48 18.68
N ALA A 127 3.23 30.86 17.60
CA ALA A 127 3.88 29.90 16.73
C ALA A 127 4.94 29.05 17.47
N SER A 128 5.42 29.46 18.65
CA SER A 128 6.35 28.72 19.52
C SER A 128 5.60 27.94 20.60
N GLY A 129 5.85 26.64 20.73
CA GLY A 129 5.31 25.82 21.83
C GLY A 129 6.34 25.53 22.93
N ASP A 130 5.89 24.97 24.06
CA ASP A 130 6.75 24.58 25.19
C ASP A 130 7.48 23.26 24.89
N LEU A 131 8.81 23.28 24.93
CA LEU A 131 9.61 22.08 24.73
C LEU A 131 9.39 21.04 25.83
N ALA A 132 8.98 21.44 27.04
CA ALA A 132 8.64 20.50 28.10
C ALA A 132 7.49 19.57 27.69
N ASP A 133 6.47 20.09 26.99
CA ASP A 133 5.37 19.30 26.44
C ASP A 133 5.87 18.31 25.37
N LEU A 134 6.76 18.76 24.47
CA LEU A 134 7.40 17.88 23.48
C LEU A 134 8.17 16.73 24.15
N HIS A 135 8.96 17.05 25.17
CA HIS A 135 9.71 16.04 25.93
C HIS A 135 8.77 15.08 26.66
N ALA A 136 7.66 15.57 27.22
CA ALA A 136 6.66 14.75 27.89
C ALA A 136 5.97 13.78 26.91
N SER A 137 5.57 14.25 25.72
CA SER A 137 4.99 13.40 24.66
C SER A 137 5.96 12.33 24.14
N LEU A 138 7.27 12.47 24.40
CA LEU A 138 8.32 11.57 23.93
C LEU A 138 9.14 10.96 25.09
N THR A 139 8.52 10.77 26.26
CA THR A 139 9.20 10.23 27.45
C THR A 139 9.85 8.85 27.18
N ASP A 140 9.18 7.99 26.40
CA ASP A 140 9.66 6.65 26.03
C ASP A 140 10.66 6.65 24.87
N ALA A 141 11.10 7.82 24.39
CA ALA A 141 12.06 7.92 23.30
C ALA A 141 13.37 7.17 23.60
N CYS A 142 13.94 6.53 22.58
CA CYS A 142 15.25 5.89 22.72
C CYS A 142 16.35 6.94 23.02
N PRO A 143 17.49 6.54 23.61
CA PRO A 143 18.56 7.48 23.99
C PRO A 143 19.01 8.41 22.85
N ALA A 144 19.09 7.88 21.63
CA ALA A 144 19.46 8.63 20.44
C ALA A 144 18.48 9.77 20.12
N LEU A 145 17.18 9.52 20.24
CA LEU A 145 16.15 10.53 20.00
C LEU A 145 16.11 11.55 21.15
N ARG A 146 16.27 11.12 22.41
CA ARG A 146 16.33 12.04 23.56
C ARG A 146 17.49 13.04 23.46
N GLU A 147 18.66 12.56 23.03
CA GLU A 147 19.82 13.43 22.79
C GLU A 147 19.54 14.49 21.73
N LEU A 148 18.95 14.11 20.59
CA LEU A 148 18.60 15.05 19.52
C LEU A 148 17.52 16.05 19.94
N LEU A 149 16.52 15.63 20.71
CA LEU A 149 15.50 16.51 21.26
C LEU A 149 16.12 17.56 22.21
N GLY A 150 17.13 17.17 22.99
CA GLY A 150 17.84 18.08 23.89
C GLY A 150 18.67 19.16 23.20
N LEU A 151 18.86 19.09 21.87
CA LEU A 151 19.54 20.12 21.07
C LEU A 151 18.57 21.18 20.51
N MET A 152 17.27 21.03 20.74
CA MET A 152 16.27 21.97 20.25
C MET A 152 16.12 23.13 21.23
N ASP A 153 16.34 24.36 20.75
CA ASP A 153 16.12 25.56 21.56
C ASP A 153 14.71 26.14 21.40
N ARG A 154 14.04 25.79 20.30
CA ARG A 154 12.70 26.28 19.93
C ARG A 154 12.02 25.31 18.99
N ALA A 155 10.70 25.23 19.10
CA ALA A 155 9.88 24.42 18.20
C ALA A 155 8.59 25.14 17.85
N LEU A 156 8.20 25.02 16.58
CA LEU A 156 6.88 25.42 16.13
C LEU A 156 5.90 24.26 16.30
N ILE A 157 4.71 24.51 16.81
CA ILE A 157 3.67 23.49 16.89
C ILE A 157 2.50 23.81 15.96
N THR A 158 2.05 22.82 15.18
CA THR A 158 0.86 22.97 14.33
C THR A 158 -0.04 21.74 14.38
N PRO A 159 -1.37 21.90 14.52
CA PRO A 159 -2.32 20.81 14.31
C PRO A 159 -2.37 20.38 12.85
N ILE A 160 -2.53 19.07 12.62
CA ILE A 160 -2.65 18.48 11.28
C ILE A 160 -4.11 18.24 10.93
N TYR A 161 -4.53 18.83 9.81
CA TYR A 161 -5.86 18.68 9.24
C TYR A 161 -5.78 18.11 7.83
N PHE A 162 -6.87 17.49 7.40
CA PHE A 162 -7.08 17.11 6.00
C PHE A 162 -8.54 17.34 5.61
N ARG A 163 -8.85 17.18 4.32
CA ARG A 163 -10.23 17.14 3.83
C ARG A 163 -10.42 15.88 3.00
N ASP A 164 -11.64 15.36 2.93
CA ASP A 164 -11.92 14.26 2.00
C ASP A 164 -11.86 14.78 0.55
N PRO A 165 -11.59 13.89 -0.44
CA PRO A 165 -11.59 14.27 -1.84
C PRO A 165 -12.90 14.97 -2.25
N LEU A 166 -12.78 16.08 -2.98
CA LEU A 166 -13.94 16.82 -3.49
C LEU A 166 -14.58 16.10 -4.70
N ASP A 167 -15.90 16.19 -4.84
CA ASP A 167 -16.63 15.64 -5.99
C ASP A 167 -16.31 16.39 -7.28
N HIS A 168 -16.12 17.70 -7.19
CA HIS A 168 -15.71 18.59 -8.27
C HIS A 168 -14.78 19.67 -7.71
N TRP A 169 -13.95 20.28 -8.56
CA TRP A 169 -12.93 21.26 -8.15
C TRP A 169 -13.23 22.68 -8.65
N GLY A 170 -14.34 22.89 -9.35
CA GLY A 170 -14.59 24.14 -10.04
C GLY A 170 -15.88 24.14 -10.83
N SER A 171 -16.07 25.24 -11.56
CA SER A 171 -17.16 25.54 -12.48
C SER A 171 -16.58 25.79 -13.89
N ASP A 172 -17.23 26.62 -14.71
CA ASP A 172 -16.78 26.92 -16.07
C ASP A 172 -15.59 27.89 -16.10
N ARG A 173 -15.47 28.78 -15.12
CA ARG A 173 -14.40 29.80 -15.04
C ARG A 173 -13.66 29.87 -13.71
N VAL A 174 -14.06 29.06 -12.73
CA VAL A 174 -13.39 29.01 -11.42
C VAL A 174 -12.87 27.61 -11.17
N VAL A 175 -11.62 27.47 -10.74
CA VAL A 175 -11.02 26.15 -10.41
C VAL A 175 -10.12 26.22 -9.18
N LEU A 176 -10.05 25.12 -8.42
CA LEU A 176 -9.17 24.97 -7.26
C LEU A 176 -7.84 24.31 -7.61
N LEU A 177 -6.79 24.67 -6.88
CA LEU A 177 -5.42 24.16 -7.03
C LEU A 177 -4.74 23.96 -5.66
N GLY A 178 -3.90 22.93 -5.54
CA GLY A 178 -3.15 22.65 -4.31
C GLY A 178 -4.06 22.36 -3.11
N ASP A 179 -3.68 22.86 -1.92
CA ASP A 179 -4.42 22.65 -0.67
C ASP A 179 -5.86 23.22 -0.68
N ALA A 180 -6.21 24.07 -1.64
CA ALA A 180 -7.59 24.47 -1.85
C ALA A 180 -8.45 23.30 -2.39
N ALA A 181 -7.85 22.43 -3.22
CA ALA A 181 -8.50 21.29 -3.86
C ALA A 181 -8.28 19.95 -3.13
N HIS A 182 -7.06 19.65 -2.69
CA HIS A 182 -6.67 18.33 -2.16
C HIS A 182 -5.72 18.38 -0.95
N PRO A 183 -6.11 19.07 0.14
CA PRO A 183 -5.24 19.16 1.33
C PRO A 183 -5.12 17.80 2.03
N ALA A 184 -3.88 17.32 2.12
CA ALA A 184 -3.52 16.03 2.70
C ALA A 184 -2.63 16.19 3.95
N PRO A 185 -2.58 15.18 4.86
CA PRO A 185 -1.57 15.15 5.90
C PRO A 185 -0.14 15.18 5.29
N PRO A 186 0.85 15.78 5.96
CA PRO A 186 2.20 15.95 5.38
C PRO A 186 3.04 14.66 5.37
N SER A 187 2.49 13.53 5.80
CA SER A 187 3.17 12.23 5.97
C SER A 187 3.67 11.59 4.67
N ALA A 188 3.19 12.01 3.49
CA ALA A 188 3.80 11.63 2.21
C ALA A 188 4.81 12.66 1.67
N GLY A 189 4.91 13.84 2.29
CA GLY A 189 5.86 14.89 1.88
C GLY A 189 5.60 15.53 0.52
N GLN A 190 4.42 15.35 -0.07
CA GLN A 190 4.15 15.68 -1.48
C GLN A 190 3.02 16.69 -1.72
N GLY A 191 2.51 17.38 -0.70
CA GLY A 191 1.46 18.40 -0.88
C GLY A 191 1.89 19.53 -1.83
N ALA A 192 3.06 20.13 -1.59
CA ALA A 192 3.61 21.16 -2.46
C ALA A 192 3.97 20.61 -3.86
N GLY A 193 4.49 19.39 -3.94
CA GLY A 193 4.74 18.70 -5.21
C GLY A 193 3.47 18.58 -6.04
N MET A 194 2.36 18.13 -5.44
CA MET A 194 1.08 18.04 -6.14
C MET A 194 0.56 19.40 -6.63
N ALA A 195 0.74 20.48 -5.86
CA ALA A 195 0.36 21.82 -6.29
C ALA A 195 1.20 22.33 -7.47
N LEU A 196 2.49 21.98 -7.52
CA LEU A 196 3.35 22.29 -8.67
C LEU A 196 2.93 21.49 -9.91
N GLU A 197 2.64 20.19 -9.75
CA GLU A 197 2.10 19.36 -10.83
C GLU A 197 0.75 19.91 -11.34
N ASP A 198 -0.11 20.41 -10.45
CA ASP A 198 -1.35 21.06 -10.84
C ASP A 198 -1.11 22.29 -11.70
N ALA A 199 -0.17 23.16 -11.31
CA ALA A 199 0.16 24.37 -12.05
C ALA A 199 0.66 24.05 -13.46
N VAL A 200 1.53 23.04 -13.60
CA VAL A 200 2.03 22.56 -14.90
C VAL A 200 0.88 22.01 -15.75
N MET A 201 0.03 21.16 -15.17
CA MET A 201 -1.09 20.56 -15.90
C MET A 201 -2.12 21.61 -16.33
N LEU A 202 -2.50 22.52 -15.44
CA LEU A 202 -3.46 23.58 -15.72
C LEU A 202 -2.96 24.49 -16.85
N ALA A 203 -1.70 24.91 -16.79
CA ALA A 203 -1.09 25.72 -17.84
C ALA A 203 -1.07 25.00 -19.20
N ALA A 204 -0.78 23.70 -19.22
CA ALA A 204 -0.80 22.91 -20.45
C ALA A 204 -2.22 22.76 -21.02
N CYS A 205 -3.22 22.49 -20.18
CA CYS A 205 -4.62 22.41 -20.58
C CYS A 205 -5.11 23.74 -21.18
N LEU A 206 -4.85 24.87 -20.52
CA LEU A 206 -5.21 26.21 -21.00
C LEU A 206 -4.54 26.53 -22.33
N ARG A 207 -3.23 26.26 -22.46
CA ARG A 207 -2.48 26.47 -23.70
C ARG A 207 -3.03 25.63 -24.85
N ARG A 208 -3.41 24.38 -24.59
CA ARG A 208 -3.88 23.45 -25.62
C ARG A 208 -5.29 23.77 -26.10
N ALA A 209 -6.18 24.14 -25.19
CA ALA A 209 -7.54 24.54 -25.53
C ALA A 209 -7.56 25.87 -26.31
N GLY A 210 -6.67 26.80 -25.93
CA GLY A 210 -6.60 28.13 -26.52
C GLY A 210 -7.67 29.09 -25.97
N PRO A 211 -7.61 30.37 -26.35
CA PRO A 211 -8.54 31.39 -25.87
C PRO A 211 -10.00 31.08 -26.22
N GLY A 212 -10.92 31.30 -25.28
CA GLY A 212 -12.36 31.06 -25.45
C GLY A 212 -12.81 29.63 -25.15
N HIS A 213 -11.86 28.74 -24.81
CA HIS A 213 -12.11 27.34 -24.44
C HIS A 213 -11.67 27.04 -23.01
N GLU A 214 -11.73 28.05 -22.14
CA GLU A 214 -11.32 27.90 -20.74
C GLU A 214 -12.15 26.82 -20.00
N PRO A 215 -13.49 26.71 -20.16
CA PRO A 215 -14.26 25.67 -19.49
C PRO A 215 -13.81 24.25 -19.88
N GLU A 216 -13.48 24.00 -21.16
CA GLU A 216 -12.93 22.72 -21.59
C GLU A 216 -11.57 22.43 -20.94
N ALA A 217 -10.69 23.42 -20.89
CA ALA A 217 -9.38 23.30 -20.27
C ALA A 217 -9.48 22.97 -18.77
N LEU A 218 -10.38 23.65 -18.03
CA LEU A 218 -10.58 23.41 -16.60
C LEU A 218 -11.11 21.99 -16.34
N ARG A 219 -12.11 21.53 -17.12
CA ARG A 219 -12.63 20.16 -17.01
C ARG A 219 -11.54 19.11 -17.27
N GLU A 220 -10.70 19.33 -18.28
CA GLU A 220 -9.60 18.43 -18.58
C GLU A 220 -8.55 18.41 -17.46
N TYR A 221 -8.16 19.56 -16.93
CA TYR A 221 -7.23 19.66 -15.80
C TYR A 221 -7.72 18.85 -14.59
N VAL A 222 -8.99 19.04 -14.19
CA VAL A 222 -9.58 18.32 -13.06
C VAL A 222 -9.58 16.81 -13.31
N PHE A 223 -10.01 16.40 -14.51
CA PHE A 223 -10.01 14.98 -14.90
C PHE A 223 -8.62 14.35 -14.79
N ARG A 224 -7.57 15.05 -15.21
CA ARG A 224 -6.18 14.55 -15.19
C ARG A 224 -5.57 14.50 -13.79
N ARG A 225 -5.94 15.42 -12.91
CA ARG A 225 -5.30 15.58 -11.59
C ARG A 225 -6.01 14.83 -10.47
N LYS A 226 -7.33 14.68 -10.55
CA LYS A 226 -8.16 14.21 -9.43
C LYS A 226 -7.76 12.80 -8.94
N ALA A 227 -7.54 11.85 -9.85
CA ALA A 227 -7.21 10.47 -9.45
C ALA A 227 -5.86 10.39 -8.72
N ARG A 228 -4.84 11.10 -9.22
CA ARG A 228 -3.48 11.10 -8.65
C ARG A 228 -3.42 11.78 -7.29
N THR A 229 -4.03 12.96 -7.17
CA THR A 229 -4.07 13.72 -5.91
C THR A 229 -4.91 13.01 -4.84
N THR A 230 -6.02 12.37 -5.24
CA THR A 230 -6.80 11.49 -4.35
C THR A 230 -5.95 10.34 -3.82
N ARG A 231 -5.22 9.63 -4.69
CA ARG A 231 -4.30 8.54 -4.27
C ARG A 231 -3.21 9.03 -3.32
N MET A 232 -2.65 10.23 -3.56
CA MET A 232 -1.65 10.86 -2.68
C MET A 232 -2.23 11.14 -1.29
N LEU A 233 -3.43 11.72 -1.23
CA LEU A 233 -4.14 12.03 0.00
C LEU A 233 -4.45 10.77 0.81
N GLU A 234 -5.01 9.75 0.17
CA GLU A 234 -5.30 8.46 0.80
C GLU A 234 -4.01 7.81 1.34
N SER A 235 -2.96 7.77 0.52
CA SER A 235 -1.65 7.23 0.93
C SER A 235 -1.07 7.99 2.13
N SER A 236 -1.20 9.32 2.15
CA SER A 236 -0.76 10.15 3.29
C SER A 236 -1.49 9.78 4.57
N ARG A 237 -2.81 9.60 4.52
CA ARG A 237 -3.61 9.17 5.69
C ARG A 237 -3.14 7.82 6.22
N VAL A 238 -2.88 6.86 5.33
CA VAL A 238 -2.36 5.53 5.70
C VAL A 238 -0.99 5.65 6.34
N ASN A 239 -0.08 6.40 5.73
CA ASN A 239 1.29 6.57 6.22
C ASN A 239 1.30 7.16 7.64
N LEU A 240 0.47 8.19 7.90
CA LEU A 240 0.37 8.80 9.21
C LEU A 240 -0.09 7.78 10.26
N ARG A 241 -1.18 7.06 9.96
CA ARG A 241 -1.73 6.03 10.85
C ARG A 241 -0.72 4.91 11.12
N ASN A 242 -0.09 4.38 10.08
CA ASN A 242 0.85 3.26 10.19
C ASN A 242 2.10 3.66 11.01
N SER A 243 2.60 4.88 10.80
CA SER A 243 3.76 5.41 11.53
C SER A 243 3.51 5.51 13.04
N GLN A 244 2.26 5.64 13.47
CA GLN A 244 1.84 5.88 14.85
C GLN A 244 1.01 4.73 15.45
N THR A 245 0.96 3.56 14.81
CA THR A 245 0.19 2.44 15.34
C THR A 245 0.70 2.01 16.72
N SER A 246 -0.23 1.67 17.61
CA SER A 246 0.05 1.16 18.96
C SER A 246 -0.42 -0.28 19.15
N ASP A 247 -1.05 -0.86 18.13
CA ASP A 247 -1.42 -2.28 18.14
C ASP A 247 -0.15 -3.13 17.98
N PRO A 248 0.17 -4.04 18.92
CA PRO A 248 1.44 -4.77 18.91
C PRO A 248 1.67 -5.58 17.63
N VAL A 249 0.61 -6.15 17.06
CA VAL A 249 0.70 -6.94 15.82
C VAL A 249 1.03 -6.03 14.64
N GLN A 250 0.37 -4.87 14.53
CA GLN A 250 0.66 -3.88 13.49
C GLN A 250 2.05 -3.25 13.65
N VAL A 251 2.51 -3.03 14.89
CA VAL A 251 3.89 -2.56 15.16
C VAL A 251 4.89 -3.60 14.67
N GLN A 252 4.67 -4.88 14.98
CA GLN A 252 5.52 -5.97 14.51
C GLN A 252 5.52 -6.06 12.98
N ALA A 253 4.35 -6.01 12.34
CA ALA A 253 4.22 -6.04 10.88
C ALA A 253 4.90 -4.85 10.21
N ARG A 254 4.71 -3.62 10.69
CA ARG A 254 5.38 -2.42 10.18
C ARG A 254 6.89 -2.53 10.30
N ASN A 255 7.39 -2.91 11.48
CA ASN A 255 8.82 -3.00 11.71
C ASN A 255 9.44 -4.13 10.87
N GLY A 256 8.75 -5.28 10.77
CA GLY A 256 9.13 -6.38 9.90
C GLY A 256 9.18 -5.96 8.44
N TYR A 257 8.15 -5.24 7.96
CA TYR A 257 8.11 -4.68 6.62
C TYR A 257 9.35 -3.83 6.29
N TYR A 258 9.73 -2.87 7.16
CA TYR A 258 10.89 -2.02 6.87
C TYR A 258 12.21 -2.82 6.85
N ARG A 259 12.38 -3.80 7.75
CA ARG A 259 13.57 -4.67 7.77
C ARG A 259 13.62 -5.58 6.54
N GLY A 260 12.48 -6.12 6.13
CA GLY A 260 12.38 -6.96 4.93
C GLY A 260 12.63 -6.16 3.66
N LEU A 261 12.17 -4.92 3.61
CA LEU A 261 12.43 -4.02 2.50
C LEU A 261 13.92 -3.70 2.35
N GLU A 262 14.65 -3.51 3.45
CA GLU A 262 16.11 -3.33 3.40
C GLU A 262 16.83 -4.53 2.76
N ARG A 263 16.26 -5.74 2.87
CA ARG A 263 16.78 -6.94 2.21
C ARG A 263 16.46 -6.99 0.71
N LEU A 264 15.24 -6.58 0.32
CA LEU A 264 14.76 -6.69 -1.05
C LEU A 264 15.17 -5.52 -1.95
N SER A 265 15.13 -4.31 -1.41
CA SER A 265 15.42 -3.08 -2.15
C SER A 265 16.25 -2.13 -1.29
N PRO A 266 17.57 -2.38 -1.16
CA PRO A 266 18.47 -1.52 -0.40
C PRO A 266 18.52 -0.07 -0.92
N ALA A 267 18.21 0.13 -2.20
CA ALA A 267 18.14 1.44 -2.85
C ALA A 267 16.87 2.25 -2.50
N GLY A 268 15.93 1.66 -1.74
CA GLY A 268 14.70 2.30 -1.28
C GLY A 268 13.41 1.67 -1.84
N PRO A 269 12.24 1.99 -1.26
CA PRO A 269 10.99 1.31 -1.63
C PRO A 269 10.52 1.65 -3.05
N PRO A 270 10.21 0.65 -3.90
CA PRO A 270 9.51 0.88 -5.18
C PRO A 270 8.11 1.50 -4.98
N MET A 271 7.57 1.45 -3.76
CA MET A 271 6.22 1.94 -3.45
C MET A 271 6.03 3.45 -3.61
N GLN A 272 7.10 4.25 -3.58
CA GLN A 272 7.03 5.69 -3.86
C GLN A 272 7.32 6.03 -5.31
N GLU A 273 7.69 5.06 -6.16
CA GLU A 273 8.05 5.32 -7.55
C GLU A 273 6.90 5.95 -8.34
N TRP A 274 5.67 5.44 -8.17
CA TRP A 274 4.48 6.03 -8.80
C TRP A 274 4.30 7.51 -8.45
N LEU A 275 4.79 7.95 -7.28
CA LEU A 275 4.69 9.31 -6.77
C LEU A 275 5.90 10.15 -7.22
N LEU A 276 7.12 9.67 -6.98
CA LEU A 276 8.38 10.42 -7.18
C LEU A 276 8.94 10.34 -8.60
N ALA A 277 8.73 9.24 -9.33
CA ALA A 277 9.23 9.07 -10.70
C ALA A 277 8.25 9.57 -11.77
N HIS A 278 7.11 10.12 -11.36
CA HIS A 278 6.14 10.70 -12.29
C HIS A 278 6.72 11.98 -12.92
N ASP A 279 6.71 12.03 -14.24
CA ASP A 279 7.03 13.25 -14.98
C ASP A 279 5.74 14.06 -15.27
N PRO A 280 5.49 15.15 -14.53
CA PRO A 280 4.29 15.95 -14.73
C PRO A 280 4.31 16.76 -16.03
N VAL A 281 5.49 17.07 -16.58
CA VAL A 281 5.60 17.81 -17.84
C VAL A 281 5.24 16.89 -19.00
N ALA A 282 5.84 15.70 -19.06
CA ALA A 282 5.48 14.71 -20.07
C ALA A 282 4.01 14.29 -19.98
N ALA A 283 3.47 14.12 -18.77
CA ALA A 283 2.05 13.81 -18.57
C ALA A 283 1.12 14.94 -19.04
N ALA A 284 1.54 16.20 -18.89
CA ALA A 284 0.78 17.38 -19.30
C ALA A 284 0.77 17.59 -20.83
N GLU A 285 1.81 17.16 -21.55
CA GLU A 285 1.83 17.25 -23.03
C GLU A 285 1.07 16.11 -23.73
N GLN A 286 0.74 15.01 -23.03
CA GLN A 286 0.00 13.89 -23.63
C GLN A 286 -1.38 14.32 -24.17
N PRO A 287 -1.79 13.89 -25.38
CA PRO A 287 -3.12 14.17 -25.92
C PRO A 287 -4.24 13.65 -25.00
N ALA A 288 -5.34 14.41 -24.88
CA ALA A 288 -6.49 14.05 -24.04
C ALA A 288 -7.05 12.66 -24.33
N ALA A 289 -7.16 12.31 -25.62
CA ALA A 289 -7.67 11.00 -26.05
C ALA A 289 -6.75 9.83 -25.64
N GLU A 290 -5.44 10.05 -25.55
CA GLU A 290 -4.48 9.02 -25.12
C GLU A 290 -4.53 8.85 -23.59
N PHE A 291 -4.61 9.96 -22.86
CA PHE A 291 -4.70 9.95 -21.41
C PHE A 291 -5.98 9.24 -20.93
N SER A 292 -7.13 9.51 -21.55
CA SER A 292 -8.39 8.82 -21.25
C SER A 292 -8.33 7.31 -21.51
N ARG A 293 -7.57 6.85 -22.52
CA ARG A 293 -7.34 5.42 -22.76
C ARG A 293 -6.46 4.77 -21.69
N ARG A 294 -5.48 5.50 -21.14
CA ARG A 294 -4.61 5.00 -20.05
C ARG A 294 -5.30 4.98 -18.69
N LEU A 295 -6.24 5.90 -18.45
CA LEU A 295 -7.08 5.87 -17.25
C LEU A 295 -8.21 4.85 -17.32
N ALA A 296 -8.53 4.33 -18.52
CA ALA A 296 -9.39 3.18 -18.62
C ALA A 296 -8.75 2.06 -17.78
N VAL A 297 -9.53 1.55 -16.83
CA VAL A 297 -9.20 0.38 -16.00
C VAL A 297 -8.40 -0.61 -16.85
N PRO A 298 -7.28 -1.18 -16.36
CA PRO A 298 -6.54 -2.21 -17.07
C PRO A 298 -7.53 -3.16 -17.73
N ALA A 299 -7.46 -3.26 -19.06
CA ALA A 299 -8.43 -4.03 -19.80
C ALA A 299 -8.44 -5.43 -19.19
N ASN A 300 -9.60 -5.85 -18.68
CA ASN A 300 -9.76 -7.18 -18.10
C ASN A 300 -9.36 -8.19 -19.18
N PRO A 301 -8.21 -8.87 -19.04
CA PRO A 301 -7.63 -9.65 -20.14
C PRO A 301 -8.34 -11.00 -20.28
N MET A 302 -9.23 -11.33 -19.35
CA MET A 302 -9.97 -12.59 -19.33
C MET A 302 -10.96 -12.66 -20.50
N ARG A 303 -11.01 -13.81 -21.17
CA ARG A 303 -11.88 -14.03 -22.33
C ARG A 303 -13.25 -14.53 -21.92
N ARG A 304 -13.32 -15.45 -20.95
CA ARG A 304 -14.58 -16.06 -20.51
C ARG A 304 -15.36 -15.16 -19.54
N PRO A 305 -16.71 -15.13 -19.61
CA PRO A 305 -17.54 -14.33 -18.70
C PRO A 305 -17.29 -14.62 -17.21
N GLU A 306 -17.15 -15.88 -16.84
CA GLU A 306 -16.87 -16.32 -15.48
C GLU A 306 -15.48 -15.88 -14.99
N ALA A 307 -14.45 -15.98 -15.82
CA ALA A 307 -13.11 -15.50 -15.49
C ALA A 307 -13.09 -13.97 -15.35
N ARG A 308 -13.80 -13.25 -16.23
CA ARG A 308 -13.98 -11.79 -16.10
C ARG A 308 -14.66 -11.40 -14.78
N ARG A 309 -15.65 -12.19 -14.33
CA ARG A 309 -16.31 -12.00 -13.03
C ARG A 309 -15.33 -12.19 -11.87
N ALA A 310 -14.54 -13.26 -11.88
CA ALA A 310 -13.52 -13.50 -10.85
C ALA A 310 -12.46 -12.38 -10.82
N PHE A 311 -11.99 -11.93 -11.98
CA PHE A 311 -11.07 -10.79 -12.11
C PHE A 311 -11.64 -9.52 -11.47
N ASN A 312 -12.91 -9.21 -11.75
CA ASN A 312 -13.56 -8.03 -11.21
C ASN A 312 -13.69 -8.11 -9.67
N ARG A 313 -13.91 -9.29 -9.09
CA ARG A 313 -13.95 -9.50 -7.63
C ARG A 313 -12.58 -9.25 -6.99
N TRP A 314 -11.52 -9.83 -7.55
CA TRP A 314 -10.15 -9.59 -7.09
C TRP A 314 -9.76 -8.12 -7.15
N ARG A 315 -10.07 -7.46 -8.27
CA ARG A 315 -9.80 -6.03 -8.46
C ARG A 315 -10.41 -5.16 -7.35
N THR A 316 -11.55 -5.58 -6.79
CA THR A 316 -12.26 -4.89 -5.70
C THR A 316 -12.03 -5.51 -4.34
N ALA A 317 -11.06 -6.42 -4.17
CA ALA A 317 -10.89 -7.15 -2.93
C ALA A 317 -10.61 -6.22 -1.73
N LEU A 318 -9.84 -5.15 -1.93
CA LEU A 318 -9.74 -4.03 -0.98
C LEU A 318 -10.19 -2.73 -1.65
N THR A 319 -11.19 -2.08 -1.04
CA THR A 319 -11.70 -0.77 -1.47
C THR A 319 -10.71 0.35 -1.15
N GLY A 320 -10.95 1.55 -1.68
CA GLY A 320 -10.18 2.74 -1.31
C GLY A 320 -10.23 3.02 0.20
N GLU A 321 -11.40 2.79 0.83
CA GLU A 321 -11.55 2.93 2.28
C GLU A 321 -10.75 1.88 3.06
N HIS A 322 -10.72 0.62 2.60
CA HIS A 322 -9.90 -0.41 3.26
C HIS A 322 -8.42 -0.07 3.17
N ARG A 323 -7.97 0.43 2.00
CA ARG A 323 -6.61 0.91 1.81
C ARG A 323 -6.32 2.08 2.74
N ALA A 324 -7.21 3.08 2.78
CA ALA A 324 -7.12 4.23 3.67
C ALA A 324 -7.11 3.85 5.17
N ALA A 325 -7.77 2.75 5.52
CA ALA A 325 -7.76 2.19 6.87
C ALA A 325 -6.53 1.32 7.16
N GLY A 326 -5.62 1.15 6.20
CA GLY A 326 -4.41 0.34 6.34
C GLY A 326 -4.72 -1.15 6.47
N TRP A 327 -5.67 -1.66 5.69
CA TRP A 327 -6.07 -3.08 5.75
C TRP A 327 -5.29 -3.97 4.77
N LEU A 328 -4.43 -3.38 3.94
CA LEU A 328 -3.56 -4.14 3.05
C LEU A 328 -2.52 -4.91 3.88
N GLY A 329 -2.46 -6.23 3.71
CA GLY A 329 -1.63 -7.11 4.53
C GLY A 329 -2.24 -7.48 5.90
N GLU A 330 -3.42 -6.95 6.25
CA GLU A 330 -4.10 -7.22 7.52
C GLU A 330 -5.20 -8.27 7.39
N ARG A 331 -5.26 -9.23 8.32
CA ARG A 331 -6.28 -10.30 8.35
C ARG A 331 -7.71 -9.78 8.18
N ARG A 332 -8.05 -8.65 8.81
CA ARG A 332 -9.40 -8.06 8.76
C ARG A 332 -9.86 -7.72 7.34
N GLY A 333 -8.95 -7.22 6.49
CA GLY A 333 -9.29 -6.86 5.11
C GLY A 333 -9.64 -8.07 4.27
N TYR A 334 -8.83 -9.12 4.38
CA TYR A 334 -9.09 -10.38 3.70
C TYR A 334 -10.32 -11.11 4.26
N ALA A 335 -10.57 -11.03 5.57
CA ALA A 335 -11.75 -11.61 6.19
C ALA A 335 -13.06 -10.91 5.73
N GLU A 336 -13.03 -9.59 5.53
CA GLU A 336 -14.18 -8.87 4.96
C GLU A 336 -14.38 -9.20 3.48
N PHE A 337 -13.30 -9.20 2.69
CA PHE A 337 -13.33 -9.66 1.30
C PHE A 337 -13.93 -11.06 1.19
N ALA A 338 -13.45 -12.01 2.00
CA ALA A 338 -13.97 -13.37 2.04
C ALA A 338 -15.47 -13.38 2.34
N ARG A 339 -15.93 -12.64 3.36
CA ARG A 339 -17.37 -12.55 3.69
C ARG A 339 -18.23 -11.97 2.57
N ARG A 340 -17.70 -11.01 1.81
CA ARG A 340 -18.44 -10.28 0.77
C ARG A 340 -18.44 -10.99 -0.58
N GLU A 341 -17.30 -11.57 -0.95
CA GLU A 341 -17.01 -12.02 -2.32
C GLU A 341 -16.82 -13.53 -2.45
N LEU A 342 -16.45 -14.22 -1.36
CA LEU A 342 -16.30 -15.67 -1.35
C LEU A 342 -17.57 -16.26 -0.74
N LEU A 343 -18.39 -16.89 -1.59
CA LEU A 343 -19.53 -17.65 -1.12
C LEU A 343 -18.97 -18.93 -0.49
N PHE A 344 -18.96 -19.01 0.84
CA PHE A 344 -18.70 -20.29 1.50
C PHE A 344 -19.90 -21.20 1.22
N ALA A 345 -19.65 -22.27 0.47
CA ALA A 345 -20.59 -23.38 0.34
C ALA A 345 -20.76 -24.05 1.72
N ASP A 346 -22.03 -24.23 2.10
CA ASP A 346 -22.59 -24.98 3.22
C ASP A 346 -21.75 -25.08 4.50
N ALA A 347 -22.21 -24.42 5.57
CA ALA A 347 -21.63 -24.46 6.92
C ALA A 347 -21.80 -25.83 7.62
N SER A 348 -22.00 -26.90 6.86
CA SER A 348 -22.33 -28.25 7.33
C SER A 348 -21.11 -29.13 7.61
N LEU A 349 -19.88 -28.67 7.31
CA LEU A 349 -18.67 -29.39 7.69
C LEU A 349 -18.44 -29.26 9.21
N PRO A 350 -18.50 -30.35 9.99
CA PRO A 350 -18.14 -30.29 11.40
C PRO A 350 -16.69 -29.84 11.50
N ALA A 351 -16.42 -28.85 12.35
CA ALA A 351 -15.08 -28.39 12.66
C ALA A 351 -14.96 -28.13 14.16
N VAL A 352 -13.86 -28.58 14.76
CA VAL A 352 -13.53 -28.29 16.16
C VAL A 352 -12.29 -27.40 16.19
N SER A 353 -12.29 -26.40 17.07
CA SER A 353 -11.08 -25.61 17.32
C SER A 353 -10.07 -26.48 18.06
N VAL A 354 -8.83 -26.46 17.61
CA VAL A 354 -7.70 -27.12 18.24
C VAL A 354 -6.55 -26.13 18.40
N ASP A 355 -5.76 -26.30 19.46
CA ASP A 355 -4.51 -25.57 19.64
C ASP A 355 -3.36 -26.46 19.17
N CYS A 356 -2.56 -25.96 18.23
CA CYS A 356 -1.35 -26.59 17.74
C CYS A 356 -0.16 -25.79 18.26
N ASP A 357 0.23 -26.04 19.51
CA ASP A 357 1.34 -25.37 20.19
C ASP A 357 1.24 -23.84 20.15
N GLY A 358 0.09 -23.31 20.59
CA GLY A 358 -0.22 -21.88 20.58
C GLY A 358 -0.71 -21.35 19.23
N THR A 359 -0.81 -22.19 18.20
CA THR A 359 -1.43 -21.85 16.92
C THR A 359 -2.87 -22.31 16.88
N ALA A 360 -3.81 -21.37 16.87
CA ALA A 360 -5.24 -21.68 16.73
C ALA A 360 -5.52 -22.27 15.33
N ALA A 361 -6.06 -23.49 15.30
CA ALA A 361 -6.41 -24.19 14.07
C ALA A 361 -7.83 -24.76 14.14
N LEU A 362 -8.39 -25.05 12.96
CA LEU A 362 -9.66 -25.77 12.83
C LEU A 362 -9.39 -27.18 12.34
N ARG A 363 -9.97 -28.17 13.02
CA ARG A 363 -9.92 -29.58 12.64
C ARG A 363 -11.29 -30.04 12.22
N THR A 364 -11.43 -30.50 11.00
CA THR A 364 -12.64 -31.19 10.52
C THR A 364 -12.49 -32.68 10.79
N PRO A 365 -13.27 -33.30 11.70
CA PRO A 365 -13.28 -34.75 11.80
C PRO A 365 -13.77 -35.35 10.48
N PRO A 366 -13.33 -36.57 10.12
CA PRO A 366 -13.92 -37.28 8.98
C PRO A 366 -15.44 -37.37 9.17
N ALA A 367 -16.19 -37.33 8.06
CA ALA A 367 -17.64 -37.50 8.10
C ALA A 367 -17.97 -38.76 8.94
N PRO A 368 -18.90 -38.69 9.90
CA PRO A 368 -19.09 -39.75 10.87
C PRO A 368 -19.58 -41.02 10.16
N ALA A 369 -18.67 -41.98 9.97
CA ALA A 369 -19.05 -43.37 9.91
C ALA A 369 -19.15 -43.86 11.36
N SER A 370 -20.33 -43.66 11.97
CA SER A 370 -20.73 -44.06 13.34
C SER A 370 -20.29 -43.19 14.54
N ASP A 371 -21.15 -43.18 15.57
CA ASP A 371 -21.09 -42.44 16.85
C ASP A 371 -19.94 -42.86 17.80
N ALA A 372 -18.78 -43.22 17.27
CA ALA A 372 -17.62 -43.54 18.11
C ALA A 372 -16.97 -42.26 18.67
N PRO A 373 -16.58 -42.23 19.96
CA PRO A 373 -15.86 -41.10 20.53
C PRO A 373 -14.57 -40.86 19.74
N VAL A 374 -14.42 -39.65 19.19
CA VAL A 374 -13.22 -39.20 18.47
C VAL A 374 -12.01 -39.44 19.35
N ALA A 375 -11.22 -40.47 19.01
CA ALA A 375 -9.97 -40.76 19.69
C ALA A 375 -9.10 -39.49 19.69
N ARG A 376 -8.53 -39.15 20.86
CA ARG A 376 -7.59 -38.02 20.99
C ARG A 376 -6.29 -38.24 20.21
N GLU A 377 -6.01 -39.49 19.85
CA GLU A 377 -4.88 -39.90 19.02
C GLU A 377 -5.43 -40.57 17.76
N TYR A 378 -5.20 -39.94 16.62
CA TYR A 378 -5.36 -40.60 15.34
C TYR A 378 -4.12 -41.46 15.07
N PRO A 379 -4.27 -42.67 14.48
CA PRO A 379 -3.12 -43.43 14.00
C PRO A 379 -2.28 -42.57 13.05
N ARG A 380 -0.97 -42.84 12.94
CA ARG A 380 -0.07 -42.16 12.02
C ARG A 380 -0.53 -42.42 10.57
N ALA A 381 -1.41 -41.58 10.08
CA ALA A 381 -1.88 -41.64 8.70
C ALA A 381 -0.96 -40.82 7.80
N PRO A 382 -0.77 -41.23 6.54
CA PRO A 382 -0.09 -40.41 5.55
C PRO A 382 -0.82 -39.08 5.36
N VAL A 383 -0.07 -37.98 5.48
CA VAL A 383 -0.60 -36.61 5.37
C VAL A 383 -0.25 -36.03 4.01
N ILE A 384 -1.21 -35.32 3.40
CA ILE A 384 -0.94 -34.45 2.25
C ILE A 384 -0.98 -33.02 2.75
N VAL A 385 0.03 -32.23 2.37
CA VAL A 385 0.06 -30.80 2.66
C VAL A 385 -0.41 -30.05 1.43
N SER A 386 -1.38 -29.14 1.58
CA SER A 386 -1.86 -28.28 0.50
C SER A 386 -1.73 -26.82 0.87
N GLY A 387 -1.45 -25.96 -0.11
CA GLY A 387 -1.30 -24.53 0.11
C GLY A 387 -1.53 -23.69 -1.15
N GLU A 388 -2.20 -22.56 -0.98
CA GLU A 388 -2.46 -21.58 -2.03
C GLU A 388 -1.61 -20.32 -1.80
N CYS A 389 -1.08 -19.72 -2.87
CA CYS A 389 -0.31 -18.49 -2.79
C CYS A 389 0.86 -18.61 -1.80
N ALA A 390 0.91 -17.76 -0.76
CA ALA A 390 1.90 -17.85 0.32
C ALA A 390 1.85 -19.20 1.08
N GLY A 391 0.67 -19.82 1.16
CA GLY A 391 0.51 -21.17 1.70
C GLY A 391 1.25 -22.22 0.90
N GLY A 392 1.40 -22.03 -0.42
CA GLY A 392 2.20 -22.92 -1.27
C GLY A 392 3.69 -22.86 -0.94
N GLY A 393 4.22 -21.65 -0.69
CA GLY A 393 5.58 -21.47 -0.18
C GLY A 393 5.77 -22.13 1.20
N LEU A 394 4.82 -21.95 2.12
CA LEU A 394 4.85 -22.59 3.44
C LEU A 394 4.80 -24.12 3.37
N ALA A 395 3.99 -24.69 2.48
CA ALA A 395 3.88 -26.13 2.28
C ALA A 395 5.23 -26.74 1.85
N LEU A 396 5.91 -26.07 0.92
CA LEU A 396 7.24 -26.47 0.45
C LEU A 396 8.30 -26.26 1.54
N GLY A 397 8.28 -25.11 2.21
CA GLY A 397 9.19 -24.80 3.33
C GLY A 397 9.08 -25.80 4.47
N LEU A 398 7.86 -26.25 4.81
CA LEU A 398 7.61 -27.32 5.77
C LEU A 398 8.27 -28.64 5.32
N ALA A 399 8.12 -29.01 4.05
CA ALA A 399 8.74 -30.22 3.52
C ALA A 399 10.27 -30.16 3.57
N LEU A 400 10.86 -29.01 3.23
CA LEU A 400 12.30 -28.80 3.36
C LEU A 400 12.76 -28.87 4.82
N ALA A 401 12.04 -28.23 5.74
CA ALA A 401 12.36 -28.27 7.17
C ALA A 401 12.30 -29.70 7.74
N LEU A 402 11.28 -30.47 7.34
CA LEU A 402 11.13 -31.87 7.75
C LEU A 402 12.22 -32.76 7.17
N ARG A 403 12.60 -32.55 5.90
CA ARG A 403 13.68 -33.30 5.26
C ARG A 403 15.05 -32.99 5.86
N ASP A 404 15.35 -31.72 6.13
CA ASP A 404 16.70 -31.28 6.47
C ASP A 404 17.02 -31.36 7.97
N GLY A 405 16.00 -31.31 8.83
CA GLY A 405 16.20 -31.33 10.29
C GLY A 405 15.06 -31.94 11.09
N GLY A 406 14.02 -32.44 10.42
CA GLY A 406 12.87 -33.06 11.06
C GLY A 406 12.93 -34.59 11.07
N PRO A 407 12.02 -35.22 11.82
CA PRO A 407 11.83 -36.67 11.78
C PRO A 407 11.30 -37.08 10.39
N HIS A 408 12.13 -37.78 9.60
CA HIS A 408 11.81 -38.18 8.21
C HIS A 408 10.54 -39.03 8.09
N ASP A 409 10.17 -39.76 9.14
CA ASP A 409 8.91 -40.53 9.26
C ASP A 409 7.66 -39.63 9.36
N ARG A 410 7.83 -38.30 9.38
CA ARG A 410 6.75 -37.31 9.33
C ARG A 410 6.65 -36.55 8.00
N MET A 411 7.43 -36.95 6.98
CA MET A 411 7.30 -36.35 5.65
C MET A 411 5.88 -36.53 5.09
N PRO A 412 5.31 -35.50 4.43
CA PRO A 412 4.02 -35.68 3.80
C PRO A 412 4.11 -36.67 2.63
N ALA A 413 3.04 -37.41 2.38
CA ALA A 413 2.93 -38.36 1.26
C ALA A 413 2.85 -37.64 -0.09
N GLY A 414 2.45 -36.38 -0.10
CA GLY A 414 2.37 -35.54 -1.29
C GLY A 414 2.11 -34.09 -0.92
N ILE A 415 2.38 -33.20 -1.87
CA ILE A 415 2.19 -31.76 -1.71
C ILE A 415 1.36 -31.23 -2.88
N HIS A 416 0.33 -30.45 -2.57
CA HIS A 416 -0.50 -29.77 -3.56
C HIS A 416 -0.36 -28.26 -3.40
N VAL A 417 0.05 -27.56 -4.45
CA VAL A 417 0.15 -26.10 -4.42
C VAL A 417 -0.63 -25.47 -5.56
N VAL A 418 -1.31 -24.36 -5.23
CA VAL A 418 -2.03 -23.54 -6.20
C VAL A 418 -1.44 -22.14 -6.21
N SER A 419 -1.04 -21.65 -7.39
CA SER A 419 -0.49 -20.31 -7.59
C SER A 419 0.64 -19.96 -6.57
N PRO A 420 1.65 -20.83 -6.36
CA PRO A 420 2.56 -20.72 -5.22
C PRO A 420 3.42 -19.46 -5.26
N PHE A 421 3.49 -18.75 -4.13
CA PHE A 421 4.49 -17.71 -3.89
C PHE A 421 5.68 -18.35 -3.16
N CYS A 422 6.70 -18.75 -3.91
CA CYS A 422 7.80 -19.60 -3.44
C CYS A 422 9.20 -19.05 -3.71
N ASP A 423 9.33 -17.89 -4.37
CA ASP A 423 10.54 -17.07 -4.42
C ASP A 423 10.21 -15.65 -3.89
N LEU A 424 10.64 -15.38 -2.66
CA LEU A 424 10.48 -14.07 -2.03
C LEU A 424 11.72 -13.18 -2.25
N ALA A 425 12.78 -13.68 -2.90
CA ALA A 425 13.96 -12.87 -3.19
C ALA A 425 13.66 -11.74 -4.17
N LEU A 426 12.69 -11.96 -5.08
CA LEU A 426 12.12 -10.94 -5.98
C LEU A 426 13.17 -9.95 -6.51
N SER A 427 14.26 -10.48 -7.09
CA SER A 427 15.28 -9.64 -7.74
C SER A 427 14.61 -8.66 -8.72
N PRO A 428 15.16 -7.46 -8.99
CA PRO A 428 14.50 -6.47 -9.84
C PRO A 428 14.06 -6.99 -11.22
N GLU A 429 14.76 -7.99 -11.74
CA GLU A 429 14.57 -8.65 -13.04
C GLU A 429 13.65 -9.88 -12.93
N HIS A 430 13.13 -10.20 -11.74
CA HIS A 430 12.30 -11.37 -11.51
C HIS A 430 11.02 -11.27 -12.35
N PRO A 431 10.67 -12.29 -13.16
CA PRO A 431 9.55 -12.22 -14.12
C PRO A 431 8.20 -11.83 -13.49
N SER A 432 7.95 -12.27 -12.25
CA SER A 432 6.74 -11.88 -11.49
C SER A 432 6.58 -10.37 -11.26
N LEU A 433 7.67 -9.58 -11.29
CA LEU A 433 7.59 -8.12 -11.16
C LEU A 433 7.18 -7.44 -12.47
N ALA A 434 7.34 -8.11 -13.61
CA ALA A 434 6.92 -7.61 -14.92
C ALA A 434 5.42 -7.86 -15.21
N ALA A 435 4.70 -8.51 -14.29
CA ALA A 435 3.28 -8.84 -14.50
C ALA A 435 2.41 -7.57 -14.49
N HIS A 436 1.65 -7.38 -15.56
CA HIS A 436 0.74 -6.23 -15.74
C HIS A 436 -0.73 -6.63 -15.91
N THR A 437 -1.02 -7.92 -16.03
CA THR A 437 -2.34 -8.48 -16.33
C THR A 437 -3.06 -9.07 -15.12
N ASP A 438 -2.35 -9.24 -14.00
CA ASP A 438 -2.92 -9.76 -12.77
C ASP A 438 -3.77 -8.68 -12.06
N PRO A 439 -5.04 -8.97 -11.70
CA PRO A 439 -5.93 -7.98 -11.08
C PRO A 439 -5.53 -7.58 -9.66
N TRP A 440 -4.68 -8.38 -9.00
CA TRP A 440 -4.33 -8.24 -7.61
C TRP A 440 -2.83 -7.99 -7.40
N PHE A 441 -1.99 -8.81 -8.06
CA PHE A 441 -0.55 -8.72 -7.92
C PHE A 441 0.09 -7.80 -8.97
N ASN A 442 0.89 -6.87 -8.47
CA ASN A 442 1.87 -6.14 -9.25
C ASN A 442 3.18 -6.12 -8.44
N ALA A 443 4.26 -5.60 -9.05
CA ALA A 443 5.57 -5.51 -8.40
C ALA A 443 5.51 -4.91 -6.99
N ILE A 444 4.74 -3.82 -6.80
CA ILE A 444 4.61 -3.14 -5.51
C ILE A 444 3.97 -4.05 -4.47
N VAL A 445 2.86 -4.71 -4.81
CA VAL A 445 2.15 -5.60 -3.88
C VAL A 445 3.00 -6.83 -3.54
N LEU A 446 3.69 -7.43 -4.52
CA LEU A 446 4.57 -8.58 -4.30
C LEU A 446 5.72 -8.24 -3.36
N VAL A 447 6.44 -7.14 -3.62
CA VAL A 447 7.53 -6.67 -2.75
C VAL A 447 7.01 -6.35 -1.35
N GLN A 448 5.82 -5.74 -1.24
CA GLN A 448 5.23 -5.44 0.05
C GLN A 448 4.91 -6.71 0.86
N LEU A 449 4.27 -7.72 0.25
CA LEU A 449 3.96 -8.97 0.94
C LEU A 449 5.24 -9.74 1.32
N ALA A 450 6.23 -9.79 0.42
CA ALA A 450 7.51 -10.43 0.70
C ALA A 450 8.22 -9.73 1.87
N ALA A 451 8.30 -8.40 1.87
CA ALA A 451 8.91 -7.62 2.95
C ALA A 451 8.21 -7.84 4.31
N CYS A 452 6.87 -7.87 4.32
CA CYS A 452 6.09 -8.19 5.52
C CYS A 452 6.36 -9.60 6.06
N TYR A 453 6.70 -10.56 5.20
CA TYR A 453 6.99 -11.94 5.61
C TYR A 453 8.45 -12.11 6.07
N LEU A 454 9.40 -11.53 5.33
CA LEU A 454 10.83 -11.73 5.54
C LEU A 454 11.33 -11.21 6.88
N HIS A 455 10.84 -10.05 7.32
CA HIS A 455 11.43 -9.33 8.44
C HIS A 455 12.96 -9.21 8.26
N ASP A 456 13.75 -9.88 9.10
CA ASP A 456 15.21 -9.84 9.06
C ASP A 456 15.84 -10.98 8.26
N ALA A 457 15.02 -11.94 7.81
CA ALA A 457 15.46 -13.15 7.14
C ALA A 457 16.11 -12.84 5.78
N ASP A 458 17.08 -13.67 5.40
CA ASP A 458 17.68 -13.63 4.08
C ASP A 458 16.64 -14.07 3.03
N PRO A 459 16.28 -13.23 2.04
CA PRO A 459 15.34 -13.60 0.99
C PRO A 459 15.77 -14.81 0.16
N GLY A 460 17.07 -15.11 0.10
CA GLY A 460 17.60 -16.28 -0.59
C GLY A 460 17.50 -17.59 0.18
N GLN A 461 17.14 -17.56 1.47
CA GLN A 461 17.12 -18.75 2.31
C GLN A 461 16.05 -19.76 1.86
N PRO A 462 16.36 -21.07 1.74
CA PRO A 462 15.40 -22.09 1.29
C PRO A 462 14.11 -22.21 2.12
N LEU A 463 14.12 -21.94 3.42
CA LEU A 463 12.88 -22.00 4.21
C LEU A 463 11.91 -20.84 3.93
N VAL A 464 12.42 -19.74 3.35
CA VAL A 464 11.61 -18.60 2.95
C VAL A 464 11.29 -18.65 1.47
N SER A 465 12.29 -18.92 0.64
CA SER A 465 12.19 -19.05 -0.81
C SER A 465 12.49 -20.50 -1.22
N PRO A 466 11.57 -21.46 -0.97
CA PRO A 466 11.82 -22.90 -1.13
C PRO A 466 12.18 -23.31 -2.54
N VAL A 467 11.71 -22.59 -3.57
CA VAL A 467 12.10 -22.88 -4.94
C VAL A 467 13.60 -22.71 -5.15
N ARG A 468 14.29 -21.92 -4.31
CA ARG A 468 15.73 -21.68 -4.38
C ARG A 468 16.57 -22.77 -3.72
N GLY A 469 15.96 -23.59 -2.87
CA GLY A 469 16.62 -24.68 -2.15
C GLY A 469 16.93 -25.91 -3.01
N ASP A 470 17.59 -26.86 -2.37
CA ASP A 470 17.64 -28.24 -2.86
C ASP A 470 16.22 -28.83 -2.73
N LEU A 471 15.66 -29.35 -3.81
CA LEU A 471 14.32 -29.95 -3.85
C LEU A 471 14.37 -31.49 -3.86
N SER A 472 15.56 -32.10 -3.85
CA SER A 472 15.70 -33.55 -3.85
C SER A 472 15.10 -34.16 -2.58
N GLY A 473 14.40 -35.29 -2.71
CA GLY A 473 13.71 -35.93 -1.59
C GLY A 473 12.45 -35.21 -1.08
N VAL A 474 12.01 -34.12 -1.74
CA VAL A 474 10.66 -33.56 -1.51
C VAL A 474 9.61 -34.53 -2.05
N PRO A 475 8.43 -34.66 -1.41
CA PRO A 475 7.38 -35.57 -1.85
C PRO A 475 6.82 -35.22 -3.24
N PRO A 476 6.06 -36.13 -3.87
CA PRO A 476 5.37 -35.85 -5.12
C PRO A 476 4.58 -34.53 -5.08
N LEU A 477 4.61 -33.78 -6.18
CA LEU A 477 4.04 -32.44 -6.28
C LEU A 477 2.91 -32.39 -7.30
N LEU A 478 1.77 -31.84 -6.90
CA LEU A 478 0.74 -31.32 -7.80
C LEU A 478 0.79 -29.79 -7.77
N ILE A 479 1.12 -29.17 -8.90
CA ILE A 479 1.26 -27.71 -9.05
C ILE A 479 0.21 -27.23 -10.05
N GLN A 480 -0.63 -26.27 -9.65
CA GLN A 480 -1.67 -25.69 -10.50
C GLN A 480 -1.53 -24.16 -10.46
N ALA A 481 -1.55 -23.50 -11.63
CA ALA A 481 -1.32 -22.07 -11.71
C ALA A 481 -2.02 -21.47 -12.93
N ALA A 482 -2.48 -20.23 -12.82
CA ALA A 482 -3.11 -19.51 -13.92
C ALA A 482 -2.07 -18.76 -14.75
N GLU A 483 -1.99 -19.01 -16.06
CA GLU A 483 -1.00 -18.39 -16.95
C GLU A 483 -0.95 -16.85 -16.87
N PRO A 484 -2.09 -16.12 -16.75
CA PRO A 484 -2.07 -14.67 -16.69
C PRO A 484 -1.64 -14.07 -15.34
N GLU A 485 -1.41 -14.89 -14.32
CA GLU A 485 -1.10 -14.44 -12.95
C GLU A 485 0.38 -14.10 -12.76
N ALA A 486 0.67 -13.19 -11.82
CA ALA A 486 2.04 -12.74 -11.57
C ALA A 486 2.96 -13.85 -11.04
N LEU A 487 2.41 -14.86 -10.37
CA LEU A 487 3.16 -15.98 -9.78
C LEU A 487 3.34 -17.18 -10.72
N PHE A 488 2.77 -17.16 -11.93
CA PHE A 488 2.94 -18.25 -12.89
C PHE A 488 4.42 -18.61 -13.15
N PRO A 489 5.33 -17.62 -13.36
CA PRO A 489 6.75 -17.94 -13.55
C PRO A 489 7.40 -18.66 -12.37
N GLN A 490 6.91 -18.43 -11.14
CA GLN A 490 7.41 -19.14 -9.96
C GLN A 490 6.91 -20.58 -9.92
N ALA A 491 5.64 -20.82 -10.30
CA ALA A 491 5.08 -22.15 -10.42
C ALA A 491 5.81 -22.98 -11.49
N GLU A 492 6.11 -22.37 -12.63
CA GLU A 492 6.90 -22.97 -13.71
C GLU A 492 8.33 -23.30 -13.27
N ALA A 493 9.01 -22.35 -12.61
CA ALA A 493 10.35 -22.57 -12.06
C ALA A 493 10.37 -23.69 -11.01
N LEU A 494 9.35 -23.77 -10.15
CA LEU A 494 9.20 -24.86 -9.18
C LEU A 494 9.02 -26.20 -9.87
N ALA A 495 8.15 -26.29 -10.88
CA ALA A 495 7.92 -27.51 -11.62
C ALA A 495 9.20 -28.01 -12.31
N GLY A 496 9.92 -27.11 -13.00
CA GLY A 496 11.19 -27.43 -13.65
C GLY A 496 12.24 -27.92 -12.67
N ARG A 497 12.52 -27.13 -11.62
CA ARG A 497 13.56 -27.46 -10.64
C ARG A 497 13.27 -28.72 -9.84
N ALA A 498 12.01 -28.95 -9.46
CA ALA A 498 11.62 -30.18 -8.77
C ALA A 498 11.77 -31.40 -9.69
N GLY A 499 11.39 -31.26 -10.97
CA GLY A 499 11.61 -32.29 -11.99
C GLY A 499 13.08 -32.62 -12.20
N ASP A 500 13.94 -31.60 -12.30
CA ASP A 500 15.40 -31.75 -12.42
C ASP A 500 16.01 -32.44 -11.18
N ALA A 501 15.42 -32.23 -10.01
CA ALA A 501 15.80 -32.89 -8.76
C ALA A 501 15.23 -34.32 -8.59
N GLY A 502 14.53 -34.84 -9.61
CA GLY A 502 13.95 -36.19 -9.62
C GLY A 502 12.64 -36.33 -8.85
N VAL A 503 11.99 -35.22 -8.47
CA VAL A 503 10.68 -35.24 -7.79
C VAL A 503 9.58 -35.59 -8.80
N PRO A 504 8.63 -36.49 -8.50
CA PRO A 504 7.45 -36.69 -9.33
C PRO A 504 6.58 -35.42 -9.34
N VAL A 505 6.54 -34.70 -10.47
CA VAL A 505 5.80 -33.44 -10.62
C VAL A 505 4.64 -33.61 -11.59
N THR A 506 3.46 -33.14 -11.18
CA THR A 506 2.31 -32.90 -12.04
C THR A 506 2.05 -31.40 -12.11
N PHE A 507 2.41 -30.75 -13.22
CA PHE A 507 2.14 -29.32 -13.45
C PHE A 507 0.93 -29.12 -14.35
N ARG A 508 0.08 -28.15 -13.98
CA ARG A 508 -1.19 -27.84 -14.65
C ARG A 508 -1.37 -26.33 -14.83
N PRO A 509 -0.95 -25.80 -15.99
CA PRO A 509 -1.25 -24.42 -16.35
C PRO A 509 -2.73 -24.26 -16.69
N VAL A 510 -3.31 -23.12 -16.31
CA VAL A 510 -4.70 -22.73 -16.58
C VAL A 510 -4.71 -21.44 -17.39
N ALA A 511 -5.05 -21.54 -18.67
CA ALA A 511 -4.83 -20.46 -19.64
C ALA A 511 -5.65 -19.17 -19.42
N ASP A 512 -6.90 -19.26 -18.94
CA ASP A 512 -7.81 -18.09 -18.84
C ASP A 512 -8.45 -18.03 -17.46
N SER A 513 -7.66 -17.79 -16.42
CA SER A 513 -8.18 -17.64 -15.07
C SER A 513 -7.39 -16.60 -14.28
N VAL A 514 -7.77 -16.40 -13.02
CA VAL A 514 -7.18 -15.41 -12.13
C VAL A 514 -6.25 -16.05 -11.12
N HIS A 515 -5.46 -15.23 -10.45
CA HIS A 515 -4.66 -15.66 -9.32
C HIS A 515 -5.52 -16.37 -8.27
N SER A 516 -5.05 -17.50 -7.72
CA SER A 516 -5.78 -18.22 -6.66
C SER A 516 -7.22 -18.57 -7.09
N PHE A 517 -7.37 -19.09 -8.33
CA PHE A 517 -8.68 -19.32 -8.95
C PHE A 517 -9.57 -20.29 -8.17
N VAL A 518 -8.98 -21.19 -7.39
CA VAL A 518 -9.71 -22.20 -6.59
C VAL A 518 -10.58 -21.58 -5.50
N LEU A 519 -10.38 -20.30 -5.16
CA LEU A 519 -11.27 -19.53 -4.29
C LEU A 519 -12.66 -19.26 -4.91
N PHE A 520 -12.80 -19.41 -6.23
CA PHE A 520 -14.06 -19.14 -6.93
C PHE A 520 -14.70 -20.46 -7.39
N ASP A 521 -15.65 -20.94 -6.60
CA ASP A 521 -16.40 -22.19 -6.84
C ASP A 521 -17.14 -22.24 -8.19
N PHE A 522 -17.56 -21.09 -8.70
CA PHE A 522 -18.27 -20.96 -9.98
C PHE A 522 -17.36 -21.09 -11.21
N LEU A 523 -16.04 -21.16 -11.03
CA LEU A 523 -15.10 -21.34 -12.15
C LEU A 523 -15.00 -22.84 -12.52
N PRO A 524 -15.20 -23.22 -13.80
CA PRO A 524 -15.08 -24.62 -14.23
C PRO A 524 -13.72 -25.27 -13.96
N GLU A 525 -12.64 -24.48 -14.02
CA GLU A 525 -11.28 -24.89 -13.65
C GLU A 525 -11.13 -25.21 -12.17
N THR A 526 -11.89 -24.59 -11.27
CA THR A 526 -11.87 -24.90 -9.83
C THR A 526 -12.35 -26.33 -9.60
N GLY A 527 -13.49 -26.71 -10.20
CA GLY A 527 -14.00 -28.08 -10.10
C GLY A 527 -13.02 -29.11 -10.67
N ARG A 528 -12.39 -28.82 -11.81
CA ARG A 528 -11.35 -29.68 -12.40
C ARG A 528 -10.12 -29.80 -11.50
N ALA A 529 -9.65 -28.68 -10.96
CA ALA A 529 -8.48 -28.63 -10.10
C ALA A 529 -8.68 -29.46 -8.82
N LEU A 530 -9.84 -29.33 -8.18
CA LEU A 530 -10.21 -30.12 -6.99
C LEU A 530 -10.38 -31.61 -7.30
N ALA A 531 -10.98 -31.96 -8.43
CA ALA A 531 -11.10 -33.36 -8.85
C ALA A 531 -9.72 -34.00 -9.08
N GLU A 532 -8.80 -33.25 -9.68
CA GLU A 532 -7.43 -33.68 -9.93
C GLU A 532 -6.61 -33.79 -8.63
N PHE A 533 -6.78 -32.85 -7.70
CA PHE A 533 -6.24 -32.97 -6.36
C PHE A 533 -6.74 -34.25 -5.66
N GLY A 534 -8.03 -34.57 -5.78
CA GLY A 534 -8.58 -35.81 -5.24
C GLY A 534 -7.99 -37.06 -5.90
N ALA A 535 -7.71 -37.04 -7.21
CA ALA A 535 -7.06 -38.14 -7.91
C ALA A 535 -5.60 -38.31 -7.46
N PHE A 536 -4.84 -37.21 -7.42
CA PHE A 536 -3.47 -37.16 -6.89
C PHE A 536 -3.40 -37.70 -5.47
N ALA A 537 -4.31 -37.25 -4.59
CA ALA A 537 -4.39 -37.71 -3.22
C ALA A 537 -4.58 -39.22 -3.11
N ARG A 538 -5.54 -39.79 -3.86
CA ARG A 538 -5.74 -41.25 -3.88
C ARG A 538 -4.49 -42.01 -4.36
N THR A 539 -3.81 -41.50 -5.38
CA THR A 539 -2.59 -42.12 -5.91
C THR A 539 -1.45 -42.11 -4.90
N VAL A 540 -1.18 -40.98 -4.25
CA VAL A 540 -0.07 -40.91 -3.29
C VAL A 540 -0.38 -41.69 -2.02
N LEU A 541 -1.61 -41.63 -1.50
CA LEU A 541 -2.00 -42.35 -0.29
C LEU A 541 -2.03 -43.86 -0.48
N ALA A 542 -2.34 -44.36 -1.69
CA ALA A 542 -2.27 -45.78 -2.00
C ALA A 542 -0.86 -46.38 -1.84
N ASN A 543 0.18 -45.55 -1.97
CA ASN A 543 1.58 -45.95 -1.80
C ASN A 543 2.05 -45.89 -0.33
N HIS A 544 1.19 -45.45 0.59
CA HIS A 544 1.47 -45.34 2.02
C HIS A 544 0.33 -46.00 2.83
N PRO A 545 0.25 -47.34 2.89
CA PRO A 545 -0.79 -48.02 3.67
C PRO A 545 -0.72 -47.60 5.15
N VAL A 546 -1.89 -47.37 5.75
CA VAL A 546 -2.03 -47.12 7.18
C VAL A 546 -1.90 -48.46 7.90
N ASP A 547 -0.94 -48.59 8.81
CA ASP A 547 -0.81 -49.75 9.72
C ASP A 547 -1.92 -49.75 10.78
#